data_AF-A0A3C1PRG0-F1
#
_entry.id   AF-A0A3C1PRG0-F1
#
_cell.length_a   1.000
_cell.length_b   1.000
_cell.length_c   1.000
_cell.angle_alpha   90.00
_cell.angle_beta   90.00
_cell.angle_gamma   90.00
#
_symmetry.space_group_name_H-M   'P 1'
#
loop_
_entity.id
_entity.type
_entity.pdbx_description
1 polymer ?
#
loop_
_entity_poly.entity_id
_entity_poly.type
_entity_poly.pdbx_seq_one_letter_code
_entity_poly.pdbx_strand_id
1 'polypeptide(L)'
;MAIHITPEAGVPITDIPLPDDLADKARAASKTAQFLHQQGLEVEITEEDKDNASGLAMAYASDATKTSKKANILNLSRTPPATLLLTDRILKDFGHSVVESATQVRHLVTNKLIEETDNPDPRVRIRALELLGKVSDVGLFAEKSEITVTHQTTDALKDKLRMKLAKLINPADSDVEDAVIVDKPVIDLDAELGTGDD
;
A
#
# COMPACT_ATOMS: atom_id res chain seq x y z
N MET A 1 30.02 28.28 35.02
CA MET A 1 28.91 28.14 35.98
C MET A 1 27.67 27.83 35.16
N ALA A 2 27.24 26.57 35.10
CA ALA A 2 26.08 26.16 34.32
C ALA A 2 24.81 26.47 35.13
N ILE A 3 23.89 27.23 34.54
CA ILE A 3 22.62 27.60 35.18
C ILE A 3 21.71 26.38 35.11
N HIS A 4 21.46 25.74 36.25
CA HIS A 4 20.48 24.67 36.38
C HIS A 4 19.13 25.30 36.71
N ILE A 5 18.24 25.32 35.72
CA ILE A 5 16.87 25.81 35.87
C ILE A 5 16.02 24.62 36.34
N THR A 6 15.50 24.68 37.57
CA THR A 6 14.53 23.72 38.08
C THR A 6 13.12 24.32 38.01
N PRO A 7 12.14 23.64 37.39
CA PRO A 7 10.76 24.14 37.34
C PRO A 7 10.11 24.15 38.74
N GLU A 8 9.26 25.15 38.98
CA GLU A 8 8.60 25.44 40.26
C GLU A 8 7.75 24.28 40.82
N ALA A 9 7.32 23.36 39.97
CA ALA A 9 6.43 22.25 40.35
C ALA A 9 7.09 21.13 41.16
N GLY A 10 8.41 21.13 41.37
CA GLY A 10 9.11 20.05 42.12
C GLY A 10 9.03 18.66 41.47
N VAL A 11 8.39 18.55 40.30
CA VAL A 11 8.33 17.34 39.50
C VAL A 11 9.61 17.30 38.66
N PRO A 12 10.49 16.31 38.83
CA PRO A 12 11.63 16.15 37.95
C PRO A 12 11.10 15.91 36.52
N ILE A 13 11.59 16.67 35.55
CA ILE A 13 11.37 16.37 34.14
C ILE A 13 12.10 15.04 33.90
N THR A 14 11.35 13.94 33.83
CA THR A 14 11.90 12.69 33.34
C THR A 14 12.26 12.89 31.89
N ASP A 15 13.55 12.75 31.55
CA ASP A 15 13.99 12.61 30.16
C ASP A 15 13.40 11.30 29.62
N ILE A 16 12.20 11.39 29.05
CA ILE A 16 11.59 10.27 28.33
C ILE A 16 12.37 10.19 27.02
N PRO A 17 13.12 9.09 26.78
CA PRO A 17 13.83 8.93 25.51
C PRO A 17 12.81 8.97 24.38
N LEU A 18 13.08 9.78 23.36
CA LEU A 18 12.20 9.85 22.21
C LEU A 18 12.20 8.50 21.49
N PRO A 19 11.05 8.08 20.94
CA PRO A 19 11.01 6.88 20.13
C PRO A 19 11.92 7.07 18.91
N ASP A 20 12.79 6.11 18.65
CA ASP A 20 13.68 6.13 17.48
C ASP A 20 12.94 5.74 16.20
N ASP A 21 11.99 4.82 16.33
CA ASP A 21 11.28 4.23 15.21
C ASP A 21 10.06 5.03 14.74
N LEU A 22 9.81 5.03 13.43
CA LEU A 22 8.66 5.67 12.82
C LEU A 22 7.34 5.11 13.37
N ALA A 23 7.23 3.79 13.57
CA ALA A 23 5.97 3.19 14.01
C ALA A 23 5.57 3.71 15.39
N ASP A 24 6.53 3.86 16.30
CA ASP A 24 6.27 4.41 17.63
C ASP A 24 6.01 5.93 17.60
N LYS A 25 6.70 6.67 16.72
CA LYS A 25 6.43 8.10 16.50
C LYS A 25 5.02 8.33 15.93
N ALA A 26 4.64 7.58 14.90
CA ALA A 26 3.32 7.64 14.28
C ALA A 26 2.24 7.27 15.29
N ARG A 27 2.48 6.25 16.13
CA ARG A 27 1.57 5.87 17.23
C ARG A 27 1.40 6.98 18.27
N ALA A 28 2.49 7.63 18.68
CA ALA A 28 2.44 8.75 19.60
C ALA A 28 1.65 9.93 18.99
N ALA A 29 1.94 10.29 17.74
CA ALA A 29 1.25 11.36 17.03
C ALA A 29 -0.25 11.06 16.82
N SER A 30 -0.59 9.81 16.47
CA SER A 30 -1.97 9.32 16.32
C SER A 30 -2.77 9.45 17.62
N LYS A 31 -2.17 9.08 18.76
CA LYS A 31 -2.80 9.28 20.08
C LYS A 31 -3.00 10.75 20.40
N THR A 32 -2.02 11.60 20.11
CA THR A 32 -2.14 13.05 20.30
C THR A 32 -3.26 13.62 19.42
N ALA A 33 -3.34 13.22 18.15
CA ALA A 33 -4.40 13.64 17.24
C ALA A 33 -5.79 13.20 17.73
N GLN A 34 -5.92 11.97 18.25
CA GLN A 34 -7.17 11.48 18.86
C GLN A 34 -7.55 12.28 20.11
N PHE A 35 -6.58 12.61 20.97
CA PHE A 35 -6.83 13.43 22.15
C PHE A 35 -7.30 14.83 21.76
N LEU A 36 -6.64 15.46 20.78
CA LEU A 36 -7.06 16.78 20.27
C LEU A 36 -8.44 16.73 19.61
N HIS A 37 -8.76 15.65 18.90
CA HIS A 37 -10.09 15.44 18.34
C HIS A 37 -11.18 15.40 19.41
N GLN A 38 -10.92 14.71 20.53
CA GLN A 38 -11.83 14.71 21.68
C GLN A 38 -12.01 16.10 22.30
N GLN A 39 -11.03 16.99 22.16
CA GLN A 39 -11.08 18.38 22.62
C GLN A 39 -11.66 19.35 21.57
N GLY A 40 -12.19 18.85 20.45
CA GLY A 40 -12.88 19.66 19.44
C GLY A 40 -12.07 19.98 18.18
N LEU A 41 -10.92 19.32 17.95
CA LEU A 41 -10.23 19.40 16.66
C LEU A 41 -10.98 18.57 15.61
N GLU A 42 -11.51 19.21 14.57
CA GLU A 42 -12.06 18.50 13.41
C GLU A 42 -10.91 17.98 12.54
N VAL A 43 -10.89 16.66 12.33
CA VAL A 43 -9.89 15.99 11.49
C VAL A 43 -10.64 15.34 10.33
N GLU A 44 -10.65 16.01 9.20
CA GLU A 44 -11.17 15.46 7.95
C GLU A 44 -10.08 14.65 7.26
N ILE A 45 -10.48 13.52 6.67
CA ILE A 45 -9.57 12.66 5.90
C ILE A 45 -9.77 12.97 4.43
N THR A 46 -8.75 13.55 3.79
CA THR A 46 -8.73 13.79 2.35
C THR A 46 -8.13 12.62 1.58
N GLU A 47 -8.31 12.57 0.26
CA GLU A 47 -7.63 11.56 -0.58
C GLU A 47 -6.11 11.75 -0.58
N GLU A 48 -5.63 13.00 -0.54
CA GLU A 48 -4.20 13.31 -0.44
C GLU A 48 -3.57 12.74 0.84
N ASP A 49 -4.29 12.76 1.97
CA ASP A 49 -3.81 12.14 3.21
C ASP A 49 -3.64 10.63 3.10
N LYS A 50 -4.51 9.96 2.33
CA LYS A 50 -4.42 8.52 2.10
C LYS A 50 -3.22 8.18 1.21
N ASP A 51 -3.00 8.95 0.17
CA ASP A 51 -1.85 8.78 -0.73
C ASP A 51 -0.53 9.03 0.01
N ASN A 52 -0.46 10.10 0.79
CA ASN A 52 0.70 10.39 1.63
C ASN A 52 0.93 9.31 2.69
N ALA A 53 -0.14 8.80 3.32
CA ALA A 53 -0.04 7.75 4.32
C ALA A 53 0.43 6.42 3.73
N SER A 54 -0.09 6.04 2.56
CA SER A 54 0.32 4.83 1.86
C SER A 54 1.76 4.92 1.37
N GLY A 55 2.18 6.05 0.80
CA GLY A 55 3.56 6.28 0.39
C GLY A 55 4.55 6.22 1.55
N LEU A 56 4.16 6.77 2.71
CA LEU A 56 4.98 6.74 3.91
C LEU A 56 5.09 5.32 4.51
N ALA A 57 4.01 4.55 4.49
CA ALA A 57 4.02 3.14 4.88
C ALA A 57 4.85 2.27 3.92
N MET A 58 4.75 2.48 2.61
CA MET A 58 5.57 1.77 1.61
C MET A 58 7.07 2.09 1.76
N ALA A 59 7.41 3.36 2.01
CA ALA A 59 8.79 3.76 2.27
C ALA A 59 9.34 3.07 3.53
N TYR A 60 8.51 3.00 4.58
CA TYR A 60 8.87 2.31 5.82
C TYR A 60 9.04 0.79 5.62
N ALA A 61 8.15 0.17 4.84
CA ALA A 61 8.25 -1.25 4.49
C ALA A 61 9.50 -1.57 3.66
N SER A 62 9.94 -0.62 2.82
CA SER A 62 11.14 -0.79 1.98
C SER A 62 12.44 -0.65 2.78
N ASP A 63 12.51 0.32 3.68
CA ASP A 63 13.65 0.53 4.58
C ASP A 63 13.19 1.26 5.85
N ALA A 64 12.93 0.49 6.90
CA ALA A 64 12.48 1.00 8.18
C ALA A 64 13.51 1.97 8.77
N THR A 65 14.79 1.64 8.72
CA THR A 65 15.85 2.42 9.38
C THR A 65 16.04 3.80 8.77
N LYS A 66 16.01 3.89 7.44
CA LYS A 66 16.17 5.16 6.71
C LYS A 66 14.93 6.04 6.88
N THR A 67 13.75 5.44 6.83
CA THR A 67 12.48 6.17 6.94
C THR A 67 12.29 6.70 8.36
N SER A 68 12.62 5.91 9.39
CA SER A 68 12.59 6.33 10.80
C SER A 68 13.55 7.49 11.11
N LYS A 69 14.72 7.54 10.47
CA LYS A 69 15.65 8.68 10.56
C LYS A 69 15.12 9.93 9.87
N LYS A 70 14.51 9.77 8.68
CA LYS A 70 13.94 10.89 7.91
C LYS A 70 12.71 11.47 8.62
N ALA A 71 11.94 10.65 9.32
CA ALA A 71 10.83 11.04 10.19
C ALA A 71 11.34 11.63 11.53
N ASN A 72 12.07 12.74 11.44
CA ASN A 72 12.39 13.55 12.62
C ASN A 72 11.15 14.36 13.06
N ILE A 73 11.22 14.96 14.26
CA ILE A 73 10.12 15.74 14.84
C ILE A 73 9.68 16.88 13.92
N LEU A 74 10.63 17.55 13.25
CA LEU A 74 10.37 18.68 12.35
C LEU A 74 9.58 18.28 11.11
N ASN A 75 9.86 17.10 10.56
CA ASN A 75 9.16 16.57 9.40
C ASN A 75 7.79 16.05 9.81
N LEU A 76 7.69 15.39 10.96
CA LEU A 76 6.41 14.92 11.51
C LEU A 76 5.47 16.07 11.88
N SER A 77 6.00 17.21 12.34
CA SER A 77 5.15 18.37 12.66
C SER A 77 4.62 19.08 11.41
N ARG A 78 5.24 18.88 10.25
CA ARG A 78 4.77 19.39 8.95
C ARG A 78 3.75 18.48 8.29
N THR A 79 3.69 17.20 8.68
CA THR A 79 2.70 16.27 8.13
C THR A 79 1.32 16.49 8.75
N PRO A 80 0.24 16.38 7.97
CA PRO A 80 -1.12 16.53 8.48
C PRO A 80 -1.42 15.50 9.58
N PRO A 81 -2.18 15.86 10.63
CA PRO A 81 -2.62 14.92 11.65
C PRO A 81 -3.43 13.74 11.09
N ALA A 82 -4.24 13.97 10.05
CA ALA A 82 -5.01 12.93 9.36
C ALA A 82 -4.10 11.88 8.70
N THR A 83 -3.05 12.33 7.98
CA THR A 83 -2.02 11.44 7.42
C THR A 83 -1.35 10.60 8.52
N LEU A 84 -0.99 11.18 9.66
CA LEU A 84 -0.33 10.45 10.75
C LEU A 84 -1.24 9.41 11.44
N LEU A 85 -2.54 9.72 11.56
CA LEU A 85 -3.54 8.76 12.05
C LEU A 85 -3.66 7.56 11.10
N LEU A 86 -3.69 7.82 9.79
CA LEU A 86 -3.76 6.77 8.77
C LEU A 86 -2.50 5.93 8.70
N THR A 87 -1.32 6.55 8.79
CA THR A 87 -0.04 5.80 8.80
C THR A 87 0.04 4.87 10.01
N ASP A 88 -0.35 5.30 11.21
CA ASP A 88 -0.40 4.42 12.39
C ASP A 88 -1.35 3.22 12.19
N ARG A 89 -2.51 3.42 11.54
CA ARG A 89 -3.40 2.30 11.18
C ARG A 89 -2.75 1.34 10.19
N ILE A 90 -2.22 1.86 9.07
CA ILE A 90 -1.56 1.03 8.04
C ILE A 90 -0.37 0.27 8.64
N LEU A 91 0.44 0.90 9.48
CA LEU A 91 1.57 0.26 10.14
C LEU A 91 1.13 -0.76 11.21
N LYS A 92 -0.06 -0.65 11.82
CA LYS A 92 -0.58 -1.71 12.69
C LYS A 92 -1.09 -2.90 11.88
N ASP A 93 -1.80 -2.63 10.80
CA ASP A 93 -2.43 -3.66 9.96
C ASP A 93 -1.40 -4.41 9.11
N PHE A 94 -0.35 -3.70 8.65
CA PHE A 94 0.65 -4.21 7.70
C PHE A 94 2.10 -4.13 8.21
N GLY A 95 2.37 -3.53 9.37
CA GLY A 95 3.73 -3.40 9.92
C GLY A 95 4.28 -4.69 10.56
N HIS A 96 3.59 -5.80 10.40
CA HIS A 96 4.22 -7.11 10.53
C HIS A 96 5.17 -7.20 9.34
N SER A 97 6.48 -7.05 9.61
CA SER A 97 7.55 -6.96 8.60
C SER A 97 7.16 -7.72 7.34
N VAL A 98 7.04 -7.00 6.22
CA VAL A 98 6.74 -7.58 4.91
C VAL A 98 7.60 -8.81 4.78
N VAL A 99 6.91 -9.95 4.77
CA VAL A 99 7.50 -11.22 5.09
C VAL A 99 8.60 -11.52 4.07
N GLU A 100 9.86 -11.40 4.49
CA GLU A 100 11.01 -11.57 3.59
C GLU A 100 11.09 -13.01 3.05
N SER A 101 10.45 -13.97 3.74
CA SER A 101 10.50 -15.39 3.42
C SER A 101 9.17 -15.95 2.92
N ALA A 102 9.16 -16.49 1.69
CA ALA A 102 8.02 -17.21 1.14
C ALA A 102 7.48 -18.31 2.09
N THR A 103 8.34 -18.91 2.90
CA THR A 103 7.97 -19.91 3.92
C THR A 103 7.10 -19.31 5.03
N GLN A 104 7.44 -18.11 5.51
CA GLN A 104 6.68 -17.44 6.55
C GLN A 104 5.33 -16.92 6.01
N VAL A 105 5.25 -16.50 4.74
CA VAL A 105 3.97 -16.15 4.09
C VAL A 105 3.09 -17.39 4.04
N ARG A 106 3.65 -18.52 3.62
CA ARG A 106 2.93 -19.80 3.59
C ARG A 106 2.38 -20.16 4.97
N HIS A 107 3.19 -20.06 6.03
CA HIS A 107 2.72 -20.34 7.39
C HIS A 107 1.61 -19.38 7.84
N LEU A 108 1.73 -18.09 7.54
CA LEU A 108 0.70 -17.10 7.87
C LEU A 108 -0.62 -17.42 7.14
N VAL A 109 -0.55 -17.69 5.83
CA VAL A 109 -1.73 -18.04 5.03
C VAL A 109 -2.35 -19.34 5.53
N THR A 110 -1.56 -20.37 5.83
CA THR A 110 -2.08 -21.63 6.38
C THR A 110 -2.77 -21.42 7.72
N ASN A 111 -2.14 -20.69 8.65
CA ASN A 111 -2.74 -20.39 9.95
C ASN A 111 -4.04 -19.59 9.78
N LYS A 112 -4.06 -18.63 8.85
CA LYS A 112 -5.26 -17.86 8.58
C LYS A 112 -6.38 -18.71 8.00
N LEU A 113 -6.06 -19.60 7.07
CA LEU A 113 -7.04 -20.54 6.51
C LEU A 113 -7.58 -21.50 7.57
N ILE A 114 -6.76 -21.92 8.55
CA ILE A 114 -7.21 -22.72 9.70
C ILE A 114 -8.26 -21.96 10.52
N GLU A 115 -8.02 -20.69 10.84
CA GLU A 115 -9.01 -19.85 11.55
C GLU A 115 -10.34 -19.75 10.79
N GLU A 116 -10.28 -19.52 9.47
CA GLU A 116 -11.49 -19.40 8.65
C GLU A 116 -12.26 -20.72 8.48
N THR A 117 -11.71 -21.87 8.89
CA THR A 117 -12.46 -23.13 8.94
C THR A 117 -13.54 -23.16 10.01
N ASP A 118 -13.48 -22.29 11.02
CA ASP A 118 -14.52 -22.17 12.06
C ASP A 118 -15.53 -21.05 11.78
N ASN A 119 -15.47 -20.45 10.58
CA ASN A 119 -16.37 -19.36 10.20
C ASN A 119 -17.84 -19.84 10.20
N PRO A 120 -18.81 -19.06 10.74
CA PRO A 120 -20.22 -19.42 10.76
C PRO A 120 -20.83 -19.60 9.35
N ASP A 121 -20.27 -18.98 8.31
CA ASP A 121 -20.70 -19.21 6.93
C ASP A 121 -20.09 -20.52 6.38
N PRO A 122 -20.92 -21.53 6.05
CA PRO A 122 -20.45 -22.80 5.51
C PRO A 122 -19.73 -22.67 4.16
N ARG A 123 -20.02 -21.62 3.36
CA ARG A 123 -19.34 -21.41 2.07
C ARG A 123 -17.89 -21.03 2.25
N VAL A 124 -17.62 -20.12 3.19
CA VAL A 124 -16.26 -19.69 3.54
C VAL A 124 -15.48 -20.85 4.12
N ARG A 125 -16.10 -21.62 5.02
CA ARG A 125 -15.52 -22.82 5.63
C ARG A 125 -15.06 -23.86 4.60
N ILE A 126 -15.94 -24.23 3.66
CA ILE A 126 -15.61 -25.21 2.63
C ILE A 126 -14.48 -24.70 1.74
N ARG A 127 -14.50 -23.41 1.38
CA ARG A 127 -13.44 -22.81 0.55
C ARG A 127 -12.10 -22.78 1.26
N ALA A 128 -12.08 -22.46 2.55
CA ALA A 128 -10.87 -22.48 3.36
C ALA A 128 -10.26 -23.90 3.43
N LEU A 129 -11.09 -24.92 3.66
CA LEU A 129 -10.66 -26.32 3.68
C LEU A 129 -10.14 -26.81 2.32
N GLU A 130 -10.77 -26.41 1.22
CA GLU A 130 -10.29 -26.69 -0.14
C GLU A 130 -8.91 -26.10 -0.39
N LEU A 131 -8.74 -24.80 -0.09
CA LEU A 131 -7.48 -24.09 -0.28
C LEU A 131 -6.38 -24.64 0.62
N LEU A 132 -6.71 -25.02 1.86
CA LEU A 132 -5.76 -25.64 2.78
C LEU A 132 -5.25 -26.98 2.24
N GLY A 133 -6.12 -27.80 1.65
CA GLY A 133 -5.72 -29.07 1.02
C GLY A 133 -4.90 -28.91 -0.26
N LYS A 134 -5.01 -27.76 -0.97
CA LYS A 134 -4.21 -27.43 -2.16
C LYS A 134 -2.82 -26.89 -1.81
N VAL A 135 -2.73 -26.05 -0.77
CA VAL A 135 -1.48 -25.41 -0.35
C VAL A 135 -0.63 -26.32 0.54
N SER A 136 -1.26 -27.26 1.25
CA SER A 136 -0.55 -28.20 2.12
C SER A 136 0.06 -29.35 1.32
N ASP A 137 1.26 -29.80 1.72
CA ASP A 137 2.04 -30.87 1.08
C ASP A 137 1.35 -32.26 1.11
N VAL A 138 0.13 -32.35 1.63
CA VAL A 138 -0.67 -33.59 1.72
C VAL A 138 -1.31 -33.99 0.39
N GLY A 139 -1.38 -33.07 -0.60
CA GLY A 139 -1.77 -33.40 -1.98
C GLY A 139 -3.17 -34.01 -2.13
N LEU A 140 -4.12 -33.62 -1.27
CA LEU A 140 -5.48 -34.19 -1.25
C LEU A 140 -6.31 -33.82 -2.48
N PHE A 141 -5.91 -32.78 -3.21
CA PHE A 141 -6.56 -32.35 -4.44
C PHE A 141 -5.55 -32.41 -5.59
N ALA A 142 -5.91 -33.16 -6.64
CA ALA A 142 -5.15 -33.19 -7.89
C ALA A 142 -5.82 -32.24 -8.90
N GLU A 143 -5.07 -31.24 -9.36
CA GLU A 143 -5.50 -30.39 -10.47
C GLU A 143 -5.12 -31.07 -11.80
N LYS A 144 -6.12 -31.37 -12.63
CA LYS A 144 -5.87 -31.92 -13.97
C LYS A 144 -5.39 -30.80 -14.88
N SER A 145 -4.08 -30.72 -15.14
CA SER A 145 -3.54 -29.84 -16.18
C SER A 145 -3.40 -30.62 -17.50
N GLU A 146 -4.20 -30.25 -18.49
CA GLU A 146 -4.07 -30.77 -19.85
C GLU A 146 -3.05 -29.93 -20.62
N ILE A 147 -1.79 -30.35 -20.62
CA ILE A 147 -0.74 -29.69 -21.39
C ILE A 147 -0.78 -30.23 -22.82
N THR A 148 -1.42 -29.48 -23.72
CA THR A 148 -1.39 -29.80 -25.16
C THR A 148 -0.11 -29.25 -25.78
N VAL A 149 0.91 -30.09 -25.94
CA VAL A 149 2.15 -29.72 -26.62
C VAL A 149 1.92 -29.74 -28.13
N THR A 150 1.66 -28.59 -28.72
CA THR A 150 1.56 -28.47 -30.19
C THR A 150 2.96 -28.37 -30.80
N HIS A 151 3.45 -29.45 -31.40
CA HIS A 151 4.67 -29.39 -32.22
C HIS A 151 4.35 -28.68 -33.55
N GLN A 152 4.83 -27.45 -33.69
CA GLN A 152 4.76 -26.73 -34.97
C GLN A 152 5.91 -27.18 -35.86
N THR A 153 5.61 -27.50 -37.12
CA THR A 153 6.64 -27.78 -38.12
C THR A 153 7.50 -26.54 -38.37
N THR A 154 8.75 -26.73 -38.76
CA THR A 154 9.70 -25.62 -38.98
C THR A 154 9.21 -24.60 -40.00
N ASP A 155 8.41 -25.01 -40.97
CA ASP A 155 7.89 -24.13 -42.00
C ASP A 155 6.75 -23.24 -41.48
N ALA A 156 5.87 -23.79 -40.63
CA ALA A 156 4.83 -23.00 -39.94
C ALA A 156 5.43 -21.94 -39.00
N LEU A 157 6.59 -22.22 -38.39
CA LEU A 157 7.33 -21.25 -37.57
C LEU A 157 7.95 -20.13 -38.43
N LYS A 158 8.53 -20.47 -39.58
CA LYS A 158 9.10 -19.50 -40.51
C LYS A 158 8.04 -18.55 -41.05
N ASP A 159 6.86 -19.05 -41.38
CA ASP A 159 5.78 -18.23 -41.92
C ASP A 159 5.19 -17.30 -40.84
N LYS A 160 5.04 -17.78 -39.60
CA LYS A 160 4.68 -16.90 -38.46
C LYS A 160 5.74 -15.84 -38.18
N LEU A 161 7.02 -16.17 -38.30
CA LEU A 161 8.10 -15.19 -38.14
C LEU A 161 8.05 -14.14 -39.24
N ARG A 162 7.82 -14.54 -40.50
CA ARG A 162 7.64 -13.62 -41.62
C ARG A 162 6.45 -12.70 -41.43
N MET A 163 5.31 -13.22 -40.96
CA MET A 163 4.14 -12.40 -40.64
C MET A 163 4.43 -11.38 -39.53
N LYS A 164 5.11 -11.80 -38.46
CA LYS A 164 5.49 -10.90 -37.36
C LYS A 164 6.52 -9.85 -37.80
N LEU A 165 7.51 -10.24 -38.60
CA LEU A 165 8.50 -9.32 -39.16
C LEU A 165 7.87 -8.34 -40.15
N ALA A 166 6.95 -8.79 -41.00
CA ALA A 166 6.21 -7.91 -41.91
C ALA A 166 5.41 -6.85 -41.13
N LYS A 167 4.76 -7.24 -40.03
CA LYS A 167 4.05 -6.31 -39.13
C LYS A 167 4.96 -5.30 -38.43
N LEU A 168 6.25 -5.63 -38.24
CA LEU A 168 7.25 -4.74 -37.64
C LEU A 168 7.92 -3.82 -38.68
N ILE A 169 8.06 -4.28 -39.92
CA ILE A 169 8.70 -3.54 -41.02
C ILE A 169 7.74 -2.52 -41.64
N ASN A 170 6.45 -2.87 -41.75
CA ASN A 170 5.40 -1.97 -42.24
C ASN A 170 4.37 -1.73 -41.12
N PRO A 171 4.59 -0.75 -40.22
CA PRO A 171 3.63 -0.38 -39.20
C PRO A 171 2.34 0.27 -39.76
N ALA A 172 2.29 0.56 -41.06
CA ALA A 172 1.10 1.12 -41.72
C ALA A 172 -0.06 0.10 -41.88
N ASP A 173 0.22 -1.21 -41.77
CA ASP A 173 -0.79 -2.28 -41.82
C ASP A 173 -1.12 -2.84 -40.42
N SER A 174 -0.54 -2.29 -39.35
CA SER A 174 -1.14 -2.48 -38.03
C SER A 174 -2.35 -1.58 -37.95
N ASP A 175 -3.50 -2.15 -37.55
CA ASP A 175 -4.63 -1.40 -37.02
C ASP A 175 -4.15 -0.57 -35.82
N VAL A 176 -3.48 0.55 -36.10
CA VAL A 176 -3.35 1.65 -35.17
C VAL A 176 -4.74 2.26 -35.22
N GLU A 177 -5.59 1.87 -34.27
CA GLU A 177 -6.76 2.67 -33.99
C GLU A 177 -6.22 4.06 -33.63
N ASP A 178 -6.41 5.02 -34.55
CA ASP A 178 -6.12 6.42 -34.29
C ASP A 178 -6.80 6.76 -32.97
N ALA A 179 -6.01 7.29 -32.03
CA ALA A 179 -6.53 7.68 -30.73
C ALA A 179 -7.72 8.62 -30.96
N VAL A 180 -8.90 8.20 -30.52
CA VAL A 180 -10.09 9.05 -30.54
C VAL A 180 -9.77 10.25 -29.66
N ILE A 181 -9.59 11.41 -30.29
CA ILE A 181 -9.54 12.69 -29.60
C ILE A 181 -10.92 12.85 -28.97
N VAL A 182 -11.00 12.60 -27.67
CA VAL A 182 -12.18 12.94 -26.89
C VAL A 182 -12.18 14.46 -26.82
N ASP A 183 -12.98 15.09 -27.67
CA ASP A 183 -13.39 16.48 -27.53
C ASP A 183 -14.13 16.61 -26.20
N LYS A 184 -13.37 16.76 -25.11
CA LYS A 184 -13.92 17.35 -23.89
C LYS A 184 -14.40 18.75 -24.30
N PRO A 185 -15.60 19.16 -23.87
CA PRO A 185 -16.02 20.54 -24.08
C PRO A 185 -14.93 21.43 -23.50
N VAL A 186 -14.43 22.36 -24.31
CA VAL A 186 -13.50 23.40 -23.86
C VAL A 186 -14.23 24.12 -22.73
N ILE A 187 -13.80 23.88 -21.50
CA ILE A 187 -14.28 24.61 -20.34
C ILE A 187 -13.78 26.04 -20.56
N ASP A 188 -14.72 26.97 -20.71
CA ASP A 188 -14.41 28.38 -20.80
C ASP A 188 -13.88 28.84 -19.42
N LEU A 189 -12.55 28.84 -19.29
CA LEU A 189 -11.85 29.16 -18.05
C LEU A 189 -12.23 30.54 -17.52
N ASP A 190 -12.59 31.47 -18.40
CA ASP A 190 -12.99 32.83 -18.04
C ASP A 190 -14.39 32.89 -17.40
N ALA A 191 -15.27 31.95 -17.75
CA ALA A 191 -16.61 31.84 -17.17
C ALA A 191 -16.61 31.15 -15.79
N GLU A 192 -15.74 30.15 -15.60
CA GLU A 192 -15.63 29.38 -14.34
C GLU A 192 -14.76 30.07 -13.28
N LEU A 193 -13.76 30.87 -13.68
CA LEU A 193 -12.85 31.52 -12.72
C LEU A 193 -13.28 32.93 -12.31
N GLY A 194 -14.34 33.48 -12.90
CA GLY A 194 -14.87 34.79 -12.57
C GLY A 194 -13.88 35.90 -12.91
N THR A 195 -14.14 36.65 -13.98
CA THR A 195 -13.44 37.90 -14.25
C THR A 195 -13.49 38.78 -12.99
N GLY A 196 -12.33 38.99 -12.37
CA GLY A 196 -12.15 40.05 -11.39
C GLY A 196 -12.30 41.37 -12.13
N ASP A 197 -13.50 41.93 -12.09
CA ASP A 197 -13.73 43.34 -12.36
C ASP A 197 -12.99 44.14 -11.27
N ASP A 198 -11.81 44.65 -11.63
CA ASP A 198 -11.18 45.89 -11.12
C ASP A 198 -10.29 46.51 -12.22
#